data_AF-A0A4Q5QW70-F1
#
_entry.id   AF-A0A4Q5QW70-F1
#
_cell.length_a   1.000
_cell.length_b   1.000
_cell.length_c   1.000
_cell.angle_alpha   90.00
_cell.angle_beta   90.00
_cell.angle_gamma   90.00
#
_symmetry.space_group_name_H-M   'P 1'
#
loop_
_entity.id
_entity.type
_entity.pdbx_description
1 polymer ?
#
loop_
_entity_poly.entity_id
_entity_poly.type
_entity_poly.pdbx_seq_one_letter_code
_entity_poly.pdbx_strand_id
1 'polypeptide(L)'
;MTTLALDLGNTALKYGVFTAAGLQESGVLAEPGALGELWQRCQPAHAILASVASEPEAQPWLHELRDYLGKILPLRPGFTPIPLQNAYATPHTLGADRLAGA
;
A
#
# COMPACT_ATOMS: atom_id res chain seq x y z
N MET A 1 7.34 -1.90 -16.53
CA MET A 1 6.69 -0.99 -15.57
C MET A 1 6.85 -1.59 -14.18
N THR A 2 7.29 -0.78 -13.23
CA THR A 2 7.47 -1.20 -11.82
C THR A 2 6.30 -0.68 -11.00
N THR A 3 5.78 -1.49 -10.09
CA THR A 3 4.70 -1.12 -9.17
C THR A 3 5.05 -1.50 -7.73
N LEU A 4 4.62 -0.70 -6.78
CA LEU A 4 4.76 -1.01 -5.35
C LEU A 4 3.46 -1.55 -4.76
N ALA A 5 3.60 -2.53 -3.87
CA ALA A 5 2.58 -2.87 -2.89
C ALA A 5 3.09 -2.44 -1.51
N LEU A 6 2.28 -1.71 -0.75
CA LEU A 6 2.59 -1.20 0.57
C LEU A 6 1.57 -1.74 1.58
N ASP A 7 2.03 -2.36 2.65
CA ASP A 7 1.24 -2.86 3.78
C ASP A 7 1.63 -2.09 5.04
N LEU A 8 0.84 -1.08 5.38
CA LEU A 8 1.02 -0.26 6.57
C LEU A 8 0.24 -0.86 7.74
N GLY A 9 0.96 -1.63 8.55
CA GLY A 9 0.50 -2.09 9.86
C GLY A 9 0.69 -1.02 10.94
N ASN A 10 0.30 -1.35 12.17
CA ASN A 10 0.50 -0.49 13.33
C ASN A 10 1.99 -0.31 13.71
N THR A 11 2.84 -1.28 13.35
CA THR A 11 4.23 -1.34 13.84
C THR A 11 5.26 -1.04 12.77
N ALA A 12 4.97 -1.39 11.51
CA ALA A 12 5.93 -1.25 10.42
C ALA A 12 5.22 -1.15 9.08
N LEU A 13 5.92 -0.57 8.11
CA LEU A 13 5.53 -0.58 6.71
C LEU A 13 6.25 -1.72 6.01
N LYS A 14 5.50 -2.67 5.46
CA LYS A 14 6.07 -3.68 4.55
C LYS A 14 5.89 -3.23 3.11
N TYR A 15 6.80 -3.65 2.25
CA TYR A 15 6.72 -3.35 0.82
C TYR A 15 7.02 -4.58 -0.04
N GLY A 16 6.51 -4.53 -1.27
CA GLY A 16 6.90 -5.40 -2.37
C GLY A 16 7.06 -4.60 -3.65
N VAL A 17 8.16 -4.85 -4.38
CA VAL A 17 8.46 -4.28 -5.69
C VAL A 17 8.10 -5.30 -6.75
N PHE A 18 7.14 -4.96 -7.60
CA PHE A 18 6.65 -5.84 -8.65
C PHE A 18 7.01 -5.32 -10.04
N THR A 19 7.31 -6.24 -10.94
CA THR A 19 7.41 -5.99 -12.38
C THR A 19 6.56 -7.01 -13.14
N ALA A 20 6.61 -6.99 -14.48
CA ALA A 20 5.99 -8.04 -15.28
C ALA A 20 6.54 -9.45 -14.98
N ALA A 21 7.75 -9.56 -14.41
CA ALA A 21 8.34 -10.83 -13.98
C ALA A 21 7.89 -11.26 -12.57
N GLY A 22 6.95 -10.54 -11.95
CA GLY A 22 6.47 -10.80 -10.59
C GLY A 22 7.21 -10.01 -9.52
N LEU A 23 7.20 -10.53 -8.28
CA LEU A 23 7.86 -9.92 -7.13
C LEU A 23 9.39 -9.97 -7.29
N GLN A 24 10.03 -8.81 -7.25
CA GLN A 24 11.48 -8.67 -7.41
C GLN A 24 12.18 -8.47 -6.06
N GLU A 25 11.59 -7.66 -5.18
CA GLU A 25 12.14 -7.31 -3.87
C GLU A 25 10.99 -7.15 -2.88
N SER A 26 11.18 -7.55 -1.64
CA SER A 26 10.26 -7.27 -0.55
C SER A 26 11.02 -7.03 0.75
N GLY A 27 10.47 -6.21 1.62
CA GLY A 27 11.11 -5.94 2.90
C GLY A 27 10.20 -5.19 3.86
N VAL A 28 10.81 -4.78 4.97
CA VAL A 28 10.17 -4.00 6.02
C VAL A 28 10.94 -2.69 6.16
N LEU A 29 10.23 -1.58 6.13
CA LEU A 29 10.76 -0.25 6.40
C LEU A 29 10.40 0.09 7.84
N ALA A 30 11.42 0.23 8.68
CA ALA A 30 11.27 0.60 10.08
C ALA A 30 10.90 2.09 10.24
N GLU A 31 11.29 2.93 9.28
CA GLU A 31 11.05 4.37 9.31
C GLU A 31 10.47 4.86 7.97
N PRO A 32 9.53 5.82 7.97
CA PRO A 32 8.95 6.37 6.75
C PRO A 32 9.97 6.95 5.77
N GLY A 33 11.09 7.52 6.25
CA GLY A 33 12.14 8.09 5.40
C GLY A 33 12.77 7.08 4.43
N ALA A 34 12.82 5.80 4.81
CA ALA A 34 13.35 4.74 3.96
C ALA A 34 12.47 4.46 2.72
N LEU A 35 11.22 4.94 2.71
CA LEU A 35 10.33 4.84 1.56
C LEU A 35 10.79 5.74 0.40
N GLY A 36 11.35 6.91 0.70
CA GLY A 36 11.91 7.80 -0.31
C GLY A 36 13.10 7.18 -1.04
N GLU A 37 14.00 6.51 -0.32
CA GLU A 37 15.13 5.78 -0.90
C GLU A 37 14.67 4.60 -1.78
N LEU A 38 13.69 3.84 -1.31
CA LEU A 38 13.05 2.78 -2.11
C LEU A 38 12.47 3.35 -3.41
N TRP A 39 11.84 4.52 -3.32
CA TRP A 39 11.25 5.19 -4.47
C TRP A 39 12.28 5.64 -5.50
N GLN A 40 13.35 6.29 -5.05
CA GLN A 40 14.43 6.75 -5.93
C GLN A 40 15.12 5.58 -6.63
N ARG A 41 15.29 4.46 -5.93
CA ARG A 41 15.90 3.24 -6.47
C ARG A 41 15.00 2.53 -7.48
N CYS A 42 13.73 2.35 -7.16
CA CYS A 42 12.82 1.51 -7.94
C CYS A 42 12.02 2.25 -9.00
N GLN A 43 11.90 3.58 -8.88
CA GLN A 43 11.11 4.47 -9.74
C GLN A 43 9.75 3.87 -10.15
N PRO A 44 8.91 3.48 -9.17
CA PRO A 44 7.63 2.85 -9.48
C PRO A 44 6.71 3.83 -10.22
N ALA A 45 5.96 3.32 -11.20
CA ALA A 45 4.95 4.11 -11.89
C ALA A 45 3.67 4.27 -11.04
N HIS A 46 3.35 3.25 -10.26
CA HIS A 46 2.15 3.17 -9.44
C HIS A 46 2.42 2.47 -8.11
N ALA A 47 1.61 2.77 -7.10
CA ALA A 47 1.58 2.03 -5.84
C ALA A 47 0.14 1.67 -5.44
N ILE A 48 -0.03 0.53 -4.77
CA ILE A 48 -1.24 0.21 -4.01
C ILE A 48 -0.89 0.16 -2.52
N LEU A 49 -1.76 0.72 -1.68
CA LEU A 49 -1.56 0.83 -0.23
C LEU A 49 -2.71 0.14 0.52
N ALA A 50 -2.38 -0.90 1.28
CA ALA A 50 -3.22 -1.36 2.38
C ALA A 50 -2.77 -0.66 3.66
N SER A 51 -3.71 -0.08 4.41
CA SER A 51 -3.42 0.58 5.68
C SER A 51 -4.48 0.23 6.69
N VAL A 52 -4.05 -0.20 7.88
CA VAL A 52 -4.93 -0.36 9.05
C VAL A 52 -4.77 0.79 10.05
N ALA A 53 -3.83 1.70 9.79
CA ALA A 53 -3.65 2.90 10.59
C ALA A 53 -4.82 3.85 10.33
N SER A 54 -5.56 4.17 11.39
CA SER A 54 -6.92 4.73 11.31
C SER A 54 -7.01 6.16 10.76
N GLU A 55 -5.91 6.90 10.60
CA GLU A 55 -5.98 8.34 10.29
C GLU A 55 -5.10 8.78 9.12
N PRO A 56 -5.64 9.51 8.13
CA PRO A 56 -4.87 10.17 7.07
C PRO A 56 -3.82 11.14 7.62
N GLU A 57 -4.11 11.75 8.77
CA GLU A 57 -3.21 12.66 9.50
C GLU A 57 -1.99 11.92 10.09
N ALA A 58 -2.08 10.60 10.29
CA ALA A 58 -0.97 9.77 10.72
C ALA A 58 0.00 9.38 9.59
N GLN A 59 -0.28 9.78 8.34
CA GLN A 59 0.50 9.38 7.16
C GLN A 59 0.90 10.57 6.27
N PRO A 60 1.55 11.63 6.83
CA PRO A 60 1.93 12.83 6.07
C PRO A 60 2.84 12.52 4.87
N TRP A 61 3.66 11.48 4.98
CA TRP A 61 4.53 10.97 3.92
C TRP A 61 3.76 10.54 2.65
N LEU A 62 2.48 10.15 2.75
CA LEU A 62 1.68 9.85 1.55
C LEU A 62 1.47 11.07 0.67
N HIS A 63 1.46 12.27 1.26
CA HIS A 63 1.35 13.50 0.50
C HIS A 63 2.63 13.77 -0.28
N GLU A 64 3.79 13.61 0.37
CA GLU A 64 5.12 13.79 -0.24
C GLU A 64 5.34 12.86 -1.44
N LEU A 65 4.77 11.65 -1.40
CA LEU A 65 4.88 10.69 -2.49
C LEU A 65 3.99 11.01 -3.71
N ARG A 66 3.01 11.89 -3.58
CA ARG A 66 2.14 12.28 -4.71
C ARG A 66 2.93 13.01 -5.79
N ASP A 67 3.99 13.73 -5.41
CA ASP A 67 4.82 14.48 -6.35
C ASP A 67 5.71 13.57 -7.21
N TYR A 68 5.91 12.32 -6.78
CA TYR A 68 6.78 11.35 -7.44
C TYR A 68 6.03 10.21 -8.14
N LEU A 69 4.69 10.22 -8.16
CA LEU A 69 3.89 9.14 -8.73
C LEU A 69 2.89 9.59 -9.79
N GLY A 70 2.65 8.68 -10.73
CA GLY A 70 1.44 8.74 -11.55
C GLY A 70 0.17 8.49 -10.72
N LYS A 71 0.20 7.53 -9.78
CA LYS A 71 -0.96 7.20 -8.92
C LYS A 71 -0.62 6.34 -7.69
N ILE A 72 -1.18 6.70 -6.51
CA ILE A 72 -1.32 5.81 -5.35
C ILE A 72 -2.79 5.38 -5.25
N LEU A 73 -3.06 4.08 -5.23
CA LEU A 73 -4.39 3.52 -5.01
C LEU A 73 -4.52 3.00 -3.57
N PRO A 74 -5.34 3.63 -2.71
CA PRO A 74 -5.66 3.03 -1.41
C PRO A 74 -6.58 1.82 -1.60
N LEU A 75 -6.24 0.69 -0.97
CA LEU A 75 -7.09 -0.48 -0.85
C LEU A 75 -8.11 -0.22 0.28
N ARG A 76 -9.36 0.05 -0.11
CA ARG A 76 -10.44 0.42 0.80
C ARG A 76 -11.51 -0.65 0.81
N PRO A 77 -11.70 -1.37 1.93
CA PRO A 77 -12.75 -2.37 2.07
C PRO A 77 -14.15 -1.80 1.78
N GLY A 78 -14.92 -2.51 0.96
CA GLY A 78 -16.23 -2.09 0.48
C GLY A 78 -16.23 -1.03 -0.64
N PHE A 79 -15.06 -0.53 -1.05
CA PHE A 79 -14.94 0.49 -2.11
C PHE A 79 -14.06 0.04 -3.27
N THR A 80 -12.87 -0.51 -2.98
CA THR A 80 -11.96 -0.97 -4.03
C THR A 80 -12.54 -2.22 -4.70
N PRO A 81 -12.76 -2.23 -6.02
CA PRO A 81 -13.25 -3.41 -6.71
C PRO A 81 -12.25 -4.54 -6.61
N ILE A 82 -12.69 -5.69 -6.11
CA ILE A 82 -11.91 -6.92 -6.00
C ILE A 82 -12.78 -8.10 -6.45
N PRO A 83 -12.18 -9.21 -6.93
CA PRO A 83 -12.93 -10.38 -7.39
C PRO A 83 -13.40 -11.27 -6.21
N LEU A 84 -13.78 -10.66 -5.08
CA LEU A 84 -14.24 -11.34 -3.87
C LEU A 84 -15.51 -10.68 -3.35
N GLN A 85 -16.45 -11.48 -2.85
CA GLN A 85 -17.65 -10.96 -2.18
C GLN A 85 -17.40 -10.84 -0.68
N ASN A 86 -17.33 -9.61 -0.17
CA ASN A 86 -17.23 -9.38 1.27
C ASN A 86 -18.60 -9.61 1.94
N ALA A 87 -18.73 -10.72 2.67
CA ALA A 87 -19.96 -11.12 3.36
C ALA A 87 -20.09 -10.59 4.81
N TYR A 88 -19.14 -9.77 5.28
CA TYR A 88 -19.27 -9.13 6.59
C TYR A 88 -20.47 -8.18 6.61
N ALA A 89 -21.19 -8.12 7.73
CA ALA A 89 -22.30 -7.20 7.91
C ALA A 89 -21.86 -5.72 7.81
N THR A 90 -20.61 -5.43 8.19
CA THR A 90 -19.99 -4.10 8.11
C THR A 90 -18.73 -4.17 7.22
N PRO A 91 -18.87 -4.28 5.88
CA PRO A 91 -17.75 -4.56 4.99
C PRO A 91 -16.69 -3.43 4.96
N HIS A 92 -17.11 -2.20 5.28
CA HIS A 92 -16.25 -1.03 5.35
C HIS A 92 -15.41 -0.94 6.63
N THR A 93 -15.70 -1.75 7.66
CA THR A 93 -14.93 -1.79 8.92
C THR A 93 -13.89 -2.91 8.94
N LEU A 94 -13.84 -3.74 7.89
CA LEU A 94 -12.80 -4.75 7.75
C LEU A 94 -11.44 -4.07 7.58
N GLY A 95 -10.38 -4.64 8.14
CA GLY A 95 -9.01 -4.16 7.86
C GLY A 95 -8.64 -4.38 6.40
N ALA A 96 -7.96 -3.41 5.79
CA ALA A 96 -7.49 -3.52 4.40
C ALA A 96 -6.48 -4.68 4.21
N ASP A 97 -5.69 -4.96 5.24
CA ASP A 97 -4.76 -6.10 5.32
C ASP A 97 -5.49 -7.45 5.22
N ARG A 98 -6.59 -7.61 5.94
CA ARG A 98 -7.43 -8.82 5.91
C ARG A 98 -8.06 -9.01 4.54
N LEU A 99 -8.45 -7.93 3.88
CA LEU A 99 -8.98 -7.99 2.52
C LEU A 99 -7.89 -8.39 1.50
N ALA A 100 -6.66 -7.93 1.68
CA ALA A 100 -5.53 -8.27 0.81
C ALA A 100 -5.09 -9.74 0.94
N GLY A 101 -5.26 -10.35 2.12
CA GLY A 101 -4.88 -11.73 2.38
C GLY A 101 -5.97 -12.78 2.13
N ALA A 102 -7.13 -12.39 1.59
CA ALA A 102 -8.29 -13.26 1.37
C ALA A 102 -8.32 -13.96 0.00
#